data_AF-A0A0U1DA56-F1
#
_entry.id   AF-A0A0U1DA56-F1
#
_cell.length_a   1.000
_cell.length_b   1.000
_cell.length_c   1.000
_cell.angle_alpha   90.00
_cell.angle_beta   90.00
_cell.angle_gamma   90.00
#
_symmetry.space_group_name_H-M   'P 1'
#
loop_
_entity.id
_entity.type
_entity.pdbx_description
1 polymer ?
#
loop_
_entity_poly.entity_id
_entity_poly.type
_entity_poly.pdbx_seq_one_letter_code
_entity_poly.pdbx_strand_id
1 'polypeptide(L)'
;MAARAHLRRKFLTAEVAVSGANFGIAETGTLAVVESEGNGRMCLTLPQTLITVMGIEKIVPTFTDLEVFMQLLPRSSTAERMNPYTSMWTGVHPGDGPQQFHLVLLDNGRTRVLADEVGRAALHCIRCSACLNVCPVYERTGGHAYGSVYPGPIGAILSPQLTGTTGHDDPNASLPYASSLCGACFEACPVRIDIPSILVHLRAEQVDQDRGGLPGGQDLAMKAAGWAMAGAGRFSLAEKALSAGRLIAGRDHRITALPWPASKWTASRDIPQPPAETFRQWWSRTHEGQG
;
A
#
# COMPACT_ATOMS: atom_id res chain seq x y z
N MET A 1 9.48 -11.59 -33.55
CA MET A 1 9.96 -10.60 -34.54
C MET A 1 8.87 -9.62 -35.05
N ALA A 2 7.61 -10.04 -35.25
CA ALA A 2 6.53 -9.15 -35.72
C ALA A 2 6.26 -7.93 -34.82
N ALA A 3 6.19 -8.11 -33.49
CA ALA A 3 5.95 -7.01 -32.55
C ALA A 3 7.03 -5.92 -32.62
N ARG A 4 8.31 -6.32 -32.67
CA ARG A 4 9.44 -5.38 -32.80
C ARG A 4 9.36 -4.59 -34.11
N ALA A 5 9.10 -5.25 -35.23
CA ALA A 5 8.96 -4.58 -36.53
C ALA A 5 7.78 -3.59 -36.55
N HIS A 6 6.65 -3.98 -35.95
CA HIS A 6 5.47 -3.12 -35.83
C HIS A 6 5.72 -1.89 -34.95
N LEU A 7 6.26 -2.08 -33.75
CA LEU A 7 6.57 -0.98 -32.83
C LEU A 7 7.64 -0.05 -33.41
N ARG A 8 8.66 -0.59 -34.08
CA ARG A 8 9.72 0.24 -34.68
C ARG A 8 9.19 1.15 -35.78
N ARG A 9 8.26 0.67 -36.61
CA ARG A 9 7.56 1.55 -37.57
C ARG A 9 6.84 2.67 -36.85
N LYS A 10 6.08 2.37 -35.79
CA LYS A 10 5.38 3.40 -35.01
C LYS A 10 6.34 4.43 -34.41
N PHE A 11 7.45 4.02 -33.82
CA PHE A 11 8.44 4.94 -33.25
C PHE A 11 9.07 5.85 -34.31
N LEU A 12 9.33 5.34 -35.52
CA LEU A 12 9.93 6.11 -36.61
C LEU A 12 8.96 7.07 -37.30
N THR A 13 7.65 6.82 -37.22
CA THR A 13 6.63 7.66 -37.89
C THR A 13 5.90 8.59 -36.92
N ALA A 14 6.07 8.44 -35.61
CA ALA A 14 5.39 9.27 -34.63
C ALA A 14 6.01 10.67 -34.57
N GLU A 15 5.20 11.71 -34.76
CA GLU A 15 5.63 13.11 -34.66
C GLU A 15 5.65 13.62 -33.21
N VAL A 16 4.82 13.02 -32.34
CA VAL A 16 4.69 13.38 -30.92
C VAL A 16 4.89 12.15 -30.05
N ALA A 17 5.73 12.27 -29.01
CA ALA A 17 5.84 11.31 -27.92
C ALA A 17 5.30 11.87 -26.61
N VAL A 18 4.69 10.98 -25.84
CA VAL A 18 4.38 11.21 -24.43
C VAL A 18 5.22 10.26 -23.60
N SER A 19 5.96 10.79 -22.62
CA SER A 19 6.77 10.01 -21.69
C SER A 19 6.46 10.36 -20.24
N GLY A 20 6.92 9.49 -19.33
CA GLY A 20 7.09 9.85 -17.93
C GLY A 20 8.56 10.12 -17.62
N ALA A 21 8.81 10.61 -16.41
CA ALA A 21 10.15 10.66 -15.83
C ALA A 21 10.20 9.87 -14.51
N ASN A 22 11.36 9.28 -14.20
CA ASN A 22 11.64 8.72 -12.89
C ASN A 22 12.05 9.83 -11.92
N PHE A 23 12.88 10.78 -12.38
CA PHE A 23 13.38 11.90 -11.58
C PHE A 23 13.46 13.18 -12.41
N GLY A 24 13.31 14.32 -11.74
CA GLY A 24 13.68 15.64 -12.26
C GLY A 24 14.67 16.32 -11.32
N ILE A 25 15.72 16.91 -11.86
CA ILE A 25 16.78 17.56 -11.11
C ILE A 25 16.52 19.07 -11.15
N ALA A 26 16.22 19.66 -9.99
CA ALA A 26 15.83 21.08 -9.90
C ALA A 26 16.96 22.03 -10.30
N GLU A 27 18.19 21.72 -9.87
CA GLU A 27 19.40 22.52 -10.15
C GLU A 27 19.63 22.76 -11.66
N THR A 28 19.44 21.73 -12.48
CA THR A 28 19.82 21.75 -13.89
C THR A 28 18.63 21.75 -14.84
N GLY A 29 17.41 21.54 -14.33
CA GLY A 29 16.24 21.27 -15.16
C GLY A 29 16.32 19.96 -15.94
N THR A 30 17.21 19.05 -15.55
CA THR A 30 17.38 17.74 -16.21
C THR A 30 16.27 16.79 -15.80
N LEU A 31 15.78 15.99 -16.73
CA LEU A 31 14.88 14.87 -16.45
C LEU A 31 15.61 13.56 -16.71
N ALA A 32 15.25 12.51 -15.95
CA ALA A 32 15.83 11.20 -16.06
C ALA A 32 14.75 10.12 -16.16
N VAL A 33 14.95 9.17 -17.07
CA VAL A 33 14.18 7.94 -17.18
C VAL A 33 15.12 6.74 -17.16
N VAL A 34 14.69 5.69 -16.48
CA VAL A 34 15.39 4.41 -16.44
C VAL A 34 14.48 3.31 -16.96
N GLU A 35 15.01 2.44 -17.81
CA GLU A 35 14.23 1.38 -18.47
C GLU A 35 15.11 0.17 -18.81
N SER A 36 14.49 -0.93 -19.25
CA SER A 36 15.18 -2.16 -19.63
C SER A 36 15.00 -2.50 -21.12
N GLU A 37 14.07 -1.85 -21.82
CA GLU A 37 13.61 -2.23 -23.15
C GLU A 37 14.17 -1.35 -24.29
N GLY A 38 14.54 -0.10 -23.97
CA GLY A 38 15.06 0.90 -24.91
C GLY A 38 13.97 1.68 -25.67
N ASN A 39 12.69 1.46 -25.35
CA ASN A 39 11.57 2.16 -25.97
C ASN A 39 11.38 3.58 -25.41
N GLY A 40 11.68 3.79 -24.13
CA GLY A 40 11.72 5.11 -23.53
C GLY A 40 12.65 6.03 -24.30
N ARG A 41 13.90 5.61 -24.53
CA ARG A 41 14.88 6.38 -25.32
C ARG A 41 14.38 6.67 -26.74
N MET A 42 13.71 5.72 -27.40
CA MET A 42 13.12 5.96 -28.73
C MET A 42 12.04 7.05 -28.70
N CYS A 43 11.21 7.12 -27.66
CA CYS A 43 10.25 8.21 -27.46
C CYS A 43 10.94 9.56 -27.19
N LEU A 44 12.10 9.55 -26.55
CA LEU A 44 12.81 10.77 -26.18
C LEU A 44 13.63 11.38 -27.32
N THR A 45 13.95 10.62 -28.38
CA THR A 45 14.89 11.07 -29.42
C THR A 45 14.30 11.14 -30.83
N LEU A 46 13.33 10.29 -31.19
CA LEU A 46 12.84 10.20 -32.57
C LEU A 46 11.75 11.23 -32.92
N PRO A 47 10.75 11.47 -32.06
CA PRO A 47 9.64 12.37 -32.38
C PRO A 47 10.07 13.84 -32.39
N GLN A 48 9.39 14.66 -33.20
CA GLN A 48 9.65 16.09 -33.27
C GLN A 48 9.22 16.83 -32.00
N THR A 49 8.16 16.35 -31.33
CA THR A 49 7.64 16.93 -30.08
C THR A 49 7.66 15.90 -28.96
N LEU A 50 8.20 16.28 -27.81
CA LEU A 50 8.19 15.47 -26.59
C LEU A 50 7.36 16.14 -25.49
N ILE A 51 6.40 15.40 -24.94
CA ILE A 51 5.61 15.78 -23.76
C ILE A 51 5.96 14.84 -22.62
N THR A 52 6.58 15.37 -21.56
CA THR A 52 6.87 14.59 -20.35
C THR A 52 5.88 14.92 -19.25
N VAL A 53 5.21 13.91 -18.71
CA VAL A 53 4.32 14.04 -17.55
C VAL A 53 5.03 13.47 -16.32
N MET A 54 5.28 14.32 -15.34
CA MET A 54 6.02 13.96 -14.13
C MET A 54 5.25 14.44 -12.90
N GLY A 55 5.10 13.57 -11.92
CA GLY A 55 4.55 13.98 -10.62
C GLY A 55 5.53 14.90 -9.89
N ILE A 56 5.00 15.89 -9.15
CA ILE A 56 5.81 16.88 -8.42
C ILE A 56 6.71 16.29 -7.32
N GLU A 57 6.39 15.08 -6.85
CA GLU A 57 7.14 14.32 -5.84
C GLU A 57 8.47 13.75 -6.36
N LYS A 58 8.67 13.72 -7.68
CA LYS A 58 9.83 13.09 -8.32
C LYS A 58 11.04 14.03 -8.45
N ILE A 59 10.99 15.21 -7.82
CA ILE A 59 12.04 16.22 -7.93
C ILE A 59 13.12 15.96 -6.88
N VAL A 60 14.37 15.94 -7.32
CA VAL A 60 15.56 15.96 -6.45
C VAL A 60 16.27 17.33 -6.58
N PRO A 61 16.92 17.83 -5.51
CA PRO A 61 17.51 19.16 -5.54
C PRO A 61 18.69 19.28 -6.52
N THR A 62 19.69 18.40 -6.38
CA THR A 62 20.95 18.45 -7.15
C THR A 62 21.18 17.19 -7.97
N PHE A 63 22.09 17.27 -8.96
CA PHE A 63 22.45 16.08 -9.73
C PHE A 63 23.12 15.00 -8.86
N THR A 64 23.88 15.40 -7.84
CA THR A 64 24.52 14.47 -6.90
C THR A 64 23.49 13.68 -6.10
N ASP A 65 22.36 14.29 -5.73
CA ASP A 65 21.29 13.59 -5.00
C ASP A 65 20.69 12.43 -5.82
N LEU A 66 20.71 12.53 -7.16
CA LEU A 66 20.26 11.46 -8.04
C LEU A 66 21.10 10.19 -7.88
N GLU A 67 22.40 10.31 -7.56
CA GLU A 67 23.31 9.18 -7.41
C GLU A 67 22.78 8.17 -6.38
N VAL A 68 22.27 8.67 -5.25
CA VAL A 68 21.70 7.83 -4.18
C VAL A 68 20.57 6.97 -4.73
N PHE A 69 19.66 7.57 -5.50
CA PHE A 69 18.53 6.85 -6.09
C PHE A 69 18.94 5.90 -7.20
N MET A 70 19.99 6.21 -7.97
CA MET A 70 20.56 5.30 -8.97
C MET A 70 21.25 4.09 -8.35
N GLN A 71 21.73 4.19 -7.11
CA GLN A 71 22.25 3.03 -6.38
C GLN A 71 21.12 2.15 -5.82
N LEU A 72 19.96 2.73 -5.49
CA LEU A 72 18.83 2.02 -4.87
C LEU A 72 17.89 1.40 -5.91
N LEU A 73 17.43 2.17 -6.89
CA LEU A 73 16.34 1.78 -7.80
C LEU A 73 16.64 0.49 -8.59
N PRO A 74 17.76 0.38 -9.33
CA PRO A 74 18.04 -0.81 -10.15
C PRO A 74 18.17 -2.08 -9.30
N ARG A 75 18.87 -1.96 -8.16
CA ARG A 75 19.14 -3.07 -7.25
C ARG A 75 17.87 -3.57 -6.58
N SER A 76 16.97 -2.68 -6.20
CA SER A 76 15.69 -3.05 -5.59
C SER A 76 14.65 -3.54 -6.61
N SER A 77 14.76 -3.12 -7.87
CA SER A 77 13.80 -3.49 -8.92
C SER A 77 14.13 -4.80 -9.60
N THR A 78 15.31 -4.90 -10.21
CA THR A 78 15.71 -6.02 -11.07
C THR A 78 16.93 -6.77 -10.52
N ALA A 79 17.44 -6.38 -9.34
CA ALA A 79 18.71 -6.85 -8.79
C ALA A 79 19.93 -6.58 -9.69
N GLU A 80 19.82 -5.60 -10.59
CA GLU A 80 20.91 -5.18 -11.47
C GLU A 80 21.77 -4.10 -10.78
N ARG A 81 23.05 -4.02 -11.17
CA ARG A 81 23.94 -2.96 -10.67
C ARG A 81 23.53 -1.57 -11.17
N MET A 82 23.00 -1.51 -12.39
CA MET A 82 22.51 -0.31 -13.09
C MET A 82 21.49 -0.76 -14.13
N ASN A 83 20.50 0.09 -14.43
CA ASN A 83 19.53 -0.19 -15.49
C ASN A 83 20.23 -0.27 -16.87
N PRO A 84 19.76 -1.15 -17.79
CA PRO A 84 20.31 -1.26 -19.14
C PRO A 84 20.31 0.04 -19.93
N TYR A 85 19.27 0.87 -19.75
CA TYR A 85 19.20 2.20 -20.34
C TYR A 85 18.84 3.23 -19.29
N THR A 86 19.68 4.26 -19.21
CA THR A 86 19.46 5.46 -18.40
C THR A 86 19.58 6.65 -19.34
N SER A 87 18.47 7.34 -19.58
CA SER A 87 18.43 8.51 -20.47
C SER A 87 18.15 9.75 -19.65
N MET A 88 18.96 10.78 -19.85
CA MET A 88 18.81 12.08 -19.22
C MET A 88 18.78 13.16 -20.30
N TRP A 89 17.94 14.16 -20.14
CA TRP A 89 17.81 15.25 -21.11
C TRP A 89 17.47 16.57 -20.41
N THR A 90 17.92 17.67 -21.01
CA THR A 90 17.65 19.04 -20.55
C THR A 90 17.20 19.88 -21.73
N GLY A 91 15.91 20.16 -21.82
CA GLY A 91 15.35 20.96 -22.92
C GLY A 91 15.51 20.30 -24.29
N VAL A 92 15.74 21.12 -25.32
CA VAL A 92 15.91 20.71 -26.72
C VAL A 92 17.27 21.15 -27.25
N HIS A 93 17.83 20.38 -28.19
CA HIS A 93 19.10 20.69 -28.83
C HIS A 93 18.95 20.71 -30.36
N PRO A 94 19.45 21.76 -31.07
CA PRO A 94 19.35 21.82 -32.52
C PRO A 94 20.01 20.62 -33.20
N GLY A 95 19.24 19.90 -34.02
CA GLY A 95 19.73 18.73 -34.77
C GLY A 95 19.89 17.45 -33.95
N ASP A 96 19.54 17.45 -32.66
CA ASP A 96 19.62 16.27 -31.79
C ASP A 96 18.34 16.11 -30.95
N GLY A 97 17.48 15.19 -31.38
CA GLY A 97 16.24 14.85 -30.68
C GLY A 97 15.03 15.73 -31.01
N PRO A 98 14.07 15.85 -30.08
CA PRO A 98 12.87 16.66 -30.23
C PRO A 98 13.18 18.13 -30.45
N GLN A 99 12.42 18.77 -31.33
CA GLN A 99 12.48 20.21 -31.60
C GLN A 99 11.59 21.01 -30.65
N GLN A 100 10.57 20.38 -30.08
CA GLN A 100 9.65 20.97 -29.10
C GLN A 100 9.59 20.09 -27.85
N PHE A 101 9.65 20.71 -26.68
CA PHE A 101 9.60 20.00 -25.41
C PHE A 101 8.61 20.66 -24.45
N HIS A 102 7.73 19.85 -23.87
CA HIS A 102 6.76 20.26 -22.86
C HIS A 102 6.93 19.41 -21.61
N LEU A 103 7.04 20.07 -20.45
CA LEU A 103 7.02 19.41 -19.14
C LEU A 103 5.71 19.73 -18.42
N VAL A 104 4.96 18.68 -18.08
CA VAL A 104 3.76 18.77 -17.25
C VAL A 104 4.10 18.28 -15.85
N LEU A 105 4.17 19.22 -14.91
CA LEU A 105 4.27 18.93 -13.47
C LEU A 105 2.88 18.61 -12.93
N LEU A 106 2.67 17.35 -12.58
CA LEU A 106 1.38 16.82 -12.19
C LEU A 106 1.26 16.78 -10.65
N ASP A 107 0.41 17.63 -10.09
CA ASP A 107 0.00 17.49 -8.69
C ASP A 107 -0.99 16.32 -8.53
N ASN A 108 -2.19 16.43 -9.11
CA ASN A 108 -3.23 15.39 -9.05
C ASN A 108 -3.44 14.83 -7.62
N GLY A 109 -3.52 15.72 -6.63
CA GLY A 109 -3.74 15.38 -5.23
C GLY A 109 -2.47 15.20 -4.40
N ARG A 110 -1.27 15.28 -5.00
CA ARG A 110 0.00 15.09 -4.29
C ARG A 110 0.26 16.14 -3.22
N THR A 111 -0.11 17.40 -3.43
CA THR A 111 0.00 18.44 -2.40
C THR A 111 -0.89 18.12 -1.20
N ARG A 112 -2.07 17.50 -1.42
CA ARG A 112 -2.91 17.00 -0.32
C ARG A 112 -2.26 15.83 0.40
N VAL A 113 -1.70 14.86 -0.33
CA VAL A 113 -0.93 13.75 0.26
C VAL A 113 0.27 14.26 1.07
N LEU A 114 0.96 15.27 0.58
CA LEU A 114 2.11 15.88 1.24
C LEU A 114 1.72 16.54 2.58
N ALA A 115 0.49 17.04 2.70
CA ALA A 115 -0.01 17.64 3.94
C ALA A 115 -0.29 16.61 5.04
N ASP A 116 -0.62 15.36 4.70
CA ASP A 116 -0.82 14.28 5.67
C ASP A 116 0.51 13.88 6.32
N GLU A 117 0.65 14.06 7.64
CA GLU A 117 1.89 13.75 8.37
C GLU A 117 2.28 12.28 8.33
N VAL A 118 1.30 11.39 8.29
CA VAL A 118 1.52 9.94 8.23
C VAL A 118 1.57 9.49 6.77
N GLY A 119 0.61 9.94 5.98
CA GLY A 119 0.42 9.55 4.58
C GLY A 119 1.51 10.03 3.62
N ARG A 120 2.14 11.20 3.88
CA ARG A 120 3.12 11.83 2.96
C ARG A 120 4.30 10.95 2.58
N ALA A 121 4.69 10.02 3.45
CA ALA A 121 5.80 9.11 3.17
C ALA A 121 5.55 8.24 1.92
N ALA A 122 4.29 8.04 1.50
CA ALA A 122 3.96 7.39 0.24
C ALA A 122 4.58 8.09 -0.99
N LEU A 123 4.79 9.41 -0.92
CA LEU A 123 5.38 10.22 -1.99
C LEU A 123 6.89 9.97 -2.17
N HIS A 124 7.57 9.36 -1.21
CA HIS A 124 8.97 8.96 -1.36
C HIS A 124 9.16 7.78 -2.34
N CYS A 125 8.09 7.17 -2.83
CA CYS A 125 8.17 5.97 -3.64
C CYS A 125 8.91 6.20 -4.97
N ILE A 126 10.07 5.55 -5.12
CA ILE A 126 10.90 5.56 -6.33
C ILE A 126 10.47 4.57 -7.42
N ARG A 127 9.30 3.94 -7.25
CA ARG A 127 8.71 2.98 -8.22
C ARG A 127 9.61 1.79 -8.57
N CYS A 128 10.36 1.27 -7.60
CA CYS A 128 11.22 0.10 -7.78
C CYS A 128 10.47 -1.25 -7.72
N SER A 129 9.16 -1.27 -7.44
CA SER A 129 8.36 -2.50 -7.34
C SER A 129 8.78 -3.53 -6.27
N ALA A 130 9.78 -3.24 -5.43
CA ALA A 130 10.24 -4.16 -4.38
C ALA A 130 9.11 -4.62 -3.45
N CYS A 131 8.23 -3.69 -3.05
CA CYS A 131 7.07 -4.01 -2.20
C CYS A 131 6.05 -4.92 -2.91
N LEU A 132 5.89 -4.83 -4.24
CA LEU A 132 4.98 -5.68 -5.01
C LEU A 132 5.47 -7.13 -4.96
N ASN A 133 6.78 -7.33 -5.15
CA ASN A 133 7.39 -8.66 -5.24
C ASN A 133 7.32 -9.48 -3.94
N VAL A 134 7.22 -8.81 -2.79
CA VAL A 134 7.16 -9.47 -1.47
C VAL A 134 5.76 -9.54 -0.89
N CYS A 135 4.76 -8.98 -1.58
CA CYS A 135 3.41 -8.90 -1.05
C CYS A 135 2.60 -10.17 -1.34
N PRO A 136 2.16 -10.92 -0.31
CA PRO A 136 1.40 -12.15 -0.53
C PRO A 136 0.00 -11.89 -1.09
N VAL A 137 -0.57 -10.69 -0.88
CA VAL A 137 -1.86 -10.31 -1.46
C VAL A 137 -1.70 -10.05 -2.95
N TYR A 138 -0.75 -9.20 -3.32
CA TYR A 138 -0.49 -8.84 -4.72
C TYR A 138 -0.12 -10.06 -5.57
N GLU A 139 0.69 -10.98 -5.03
CA GLU A 139 1.05 -12.25 -5.70
C GLU A 139 -0.19 -13.06 -6.11
N ARG A 140 -1.25 -13.02 -5.30
CA ARG A 140 -2.48 -13.81 -5.53
C ARG A 140 -3.52 -13.07 -6.37
N THR A 141 -3.64 -11.76 -6.22
CA THR A 141 -4.70 -10.97 -6.89
C THR A 141 -4.23 -10.34 -8.19
N GLY A 142 -2.93 -10.11 -8.35
CA GLY A 142 -2.37 -9.30 -9.44
C GLY A 142 -2.76 -7.81 -9.34
N GLY A 143 -2.31 -7.03 -10.33
CA GLY A 143 -2.51 -5.57 -10.33
C GLY A 143 -3.90 -5.09 -10.70
N HIS A 144 -4.65 -5.83 -11.53
CA HIS A 144 -5.98 -5.42 -11.98
C HIS A 144 -6.98 -5.29 -10.83
N ALA A 145 -6.84 -6.13 -9.78
CA ALA A 145 -7.71 -6.10 -8.61
C ALA A 145 -7.64 -4.79 -7.81
N TYR A 146 -6.58 -3.98 -8.00
CA TYR A 146 -6.39 -2.71 -7.29
C TYR A 146 -7.15 -1.53 -7.93
N GLY A 147 -7.72 -1.70 -9.13
CA GLY A 147 -8.53 -0.65 -9.78
C GLY A 147 -7.81 0.67 -10.07
N SER A 148 -6.48 0.68 -10.03
CA SER A 148 -5.64 1.88 -10.12
C SER A 148 -4.40 1.60 -10.97
N VAL A 149 -3.83 2.67 -11.53
CA VAL A 149 -2.51 2.64 -12.20
C VAL A 149 -1.37 2.37 -11.22
N TYR A 150 -1.62 2.50 -9.91
CA TYR A 150 -0.71 2.10 -8.85
C TYR A 150 -1.21 0.80 -8.22
N PRO A 151 -0.58 -0.35 -8.52
CA PRO A 151 -0.98 -1.62 -7.92
C PRO A 151 -0.14 -1.96 -6.68
N GLY A 152 -0.53 -3.04 -6.00
CA GLY A 152 0.23 -3.63 -4.89
C GLY A 152 0.24 -2.76 -3.63
N PRO A 153 1.15 -3.02 -2.68
CA PRO A 153 1.17 -2.32 -1.40
C PRO A 153 1.27 -0.80 -1.50
N ILE A 154 2.08 -0.28 -2.43
CA ILE A 154 2.17 1.17 -2.65
C ILE A 154 0.85 1.72 -3.21
N GLY A 155 0.21 0.98 -4.12
CA GLY A 155 -1.10 1.31 -4.66
C GLY A 155 -2.18 1.40 -3.59
N ALA A 156 -2.11 0.50 -2.61
CA ALA A 156 -3.06 0.42 -1.52
C ALA A 156 -3.07 1.64 -0.59
N ILE A 157 -1.93 2.33 -0.48
CA ILE A 157 -1.83 3.55 0.32
C ILE A 157 -1.91 4.81 -0.54
N LEU A 158 -1.35 4.81 -1.75
CA LEU A 158 -1.21 6.03 -2.54
C LEU A 158 -2.48 6.37 -3.33
N SER A 159 -3.18 5.37 -3.89
CA SER A 159 -4.37 5.64 -4.71
C SER A 159 -5.48 6.32 -3.90
N PRO A 160 -5.87 5.81 -2.71
CA PRO A 160 -6.91 6.46 -1.89
C PRO A 160 -6.55 7.89 -1.51
N GLN A 161 -5.28 8.16 -1.22
CA GLN A 161 -4.81 9.51 -0.89
C GLN A 161 -4.87 10.47 -2.08
N LEU A 162 -4.58 9.99 -3.30
CA LEU A 162 -4.61 10.81 -4.53
C LEU A 162 -6.02 11.07 -5.06
N THR A 163 -6.91 10.09 -5.00
CA THR A 163 -8.27 10.19 -5.56
C THR A 163 -9.33 10.53 -4.52
N GLY A 164 -9.02 10.37 -3.23
CA GLY A 164 -10.02 10.33 -2.17
C GLY A 164 -10.75 8.98 -2.13
N THR A 165 -11.58 8.83 -1.10
CA THR A 165 -12.51 7.70 -0.90
C THR A 165 -13.90 8.26 -0.68
N THR A 166 -14.88 7.78 -1.44
CA THR A 166 -16.28 8.24 -1.35
C THR A 166 -17.20 7.13 -0.83
N GLY A 167 -17.19 6.94 0.50
CA GLY A 167 -17.97 5.88 1.16
C GLY A 167 -17.41 4.47 0.92
N HIS A 168 -18.11 3.46 1.43
CA HIS A 168 -17.62 2.06 1.43
C HIS A 168 -17.69 1.37 0.06
N ASP A 169 -18.54 1.85 -0.85
CA ASP A 169 -18.69 1.25 -2.19
C ASP A 169 -17.61 1.71 -3.18
N ASP A 170 -16.81 2.71 -2.81
CA ASP A 170 -15.66 3.16 -3.60
C ASP A 170 -14.57 2.07 -3.60
N PRO A 171 -14.15 1.56 -4.77
CA PRO A 171 -13.07 0.58 -4.84
C PRO A 171 -11.80 1.02 -4.13
N ASN A 172 -11.48 2.33 -4.12
CA ASN A 172 -10.33 2.86 -3.42
C ASN A 172 -10.45 2.73 -1.90
N ALA A 173 -11.66 2.77 -1.35
CA ALA A 173 -11.92 2.60 0.08
C ALA A 173 -11.63 1.17 0.56
N SER A 174 -11.66 0.18 -0.35
CA SER A 174 -11.28 -1.20 -0.02
C SER A 174 -9.76 -1.42 0.00
N LEU A 175 -8.99 -0.55 -0.66
CA LEU A 175 -7.56 -0.78 -0.89
C LEU A 175 -6.72 -0.81 0.39
N PRO A 176 -6.94 0.04 1.41
CA PRO A 176 -6.23 -0.07 2.67
C PRO A 176 -6.39 -1.44 3.34
N TYR A 177 -7.47 -2.18 3.05
CA TYR A 177 -7.74 -3.52 3.57
C TYR A 177 -7.12 -4.65 2.73
N ALA A 178 -6.54 -4.36 1.56
CA ALA A 178 -5.83 -5.31 0.70
C ALA A 178 -4.43 -5.65 1.24
N SER A 179 -4.32 -5.97 2.53
CA SER A 179 -3.08 -6.27 3.23
C SER A 179 -3.31 -7.07 4.51
N SER A 180 -2.47 -8.07 4.74
CA SER A 180 -2.39 -8.84 5.99
C SER A 180 -1.59 -8.14 7.10
N LEU A 181 -1.05 -6.94 6.83
CA LEU A 181 -0.18 -6.18 7.75
C LEU A 181 1.07 -6.94 8.21
N CYS A 182 1.59 -7.88 7.41
CA CYS A 182 2.76 -8.69 7.77
C CYS A 182 4.11 -7.93 7.81
N GLY A 183 4.16 -6.67 7.35
CA GLY A 183 5.37 -5.85 7.41
C GLY A 183 6.43 -6.10 6.32
N ALA A 184 6.30 -7.16 5.51
CA ALA A 184 7.31 -7.51 4.50
C ALA A 184 7.63 -6.37 3.50
N CYS A 185 6.62 -5.57 3.13
CA CYS A 185 6.80 -4.44 2.24
C CYS A 185 7.64 -3.29 2.84
N PHE A 186 7.59 -3.09 4.17
CA PHE A 186 8.43 -2.12 4.86
C PHE A 186 9.90 -2.58 4.87
N GLU A 187 10.13 -3.85 5.22
CA GLU A 187 11.47 -4.44 5.25
C GLU A 187 12.17 -4.41 3.88
N ALA A 188 11.41 -4.66 2.80
CA ALA A 188 11.94 -4.64 1.44
C ALA A 188 12.11 -3.24 0.84
N CYS A 189 11.51 -2.19 1.44
CA CYS A 189 11.47 -0.87 0.83
C CYS A 189 12.82 -0.12 0.99
N PRO A 190 13.53 0.22 -0.10
CA PRO A 190 14.84 0.88 -0.01
C PRO A 190 14.77 2.31 0.54
N VAL A 191 13.61 2.94 0.44
CA VAL A 191 13.33 4.31 0.94
C VAL A 191 12.48 4.32 2.22
N ARG A 192 12.39 3.16 2.91
CA ARG A 192 11.78 3.03 4.25
C ARG A 192 10.36 3.60 4.41
N ILE A 193 9.50 3.38 3.42
CA ILE A 193 8.08 3.73 3.54
C ILE A 193 7.40 2.70 4.45
N ASP A 194 6.89 3.15 5.59
CA ASP A 194 6.12 2.33 6.52
C ASP A 194 4.67 2.16 6.02
N ILE A 195 4.54 1.34 4.97
CA ILE A 195 3.25 1.01 4.36
C ILE A 195 2.27 0.42 5.39
N PRO A 196 2.65 -0.53 6.28
CA PRO A 196 1.74 -1.04 7.30
C PRO A 196 1.11 0.05 8.18
N SER A 197 1.91 1.00 8.69
CA SER A 197 1.39 2.08 9.52
C SER A 197 0.46 3.01 8.73
N ILE A 198 0.81 3.35 7.49
CA ILE A 198 -0.05 4.17 6.62
C ILE A 198 -1.37 3.44 6.31
N LEU A 199 -1.36 2.13 6.09
CA LEU A 199 -2.59 1.36 5.90
C LEU A 199 -3.50 1.45 7.14
N VAL A 200 -2.94 1.32 8.35
CA VAL A 200 -3.72 1.44 9.59
C VAL A 200 -4.26 2.85 9.77
N HIS A 201 -3.47 3.87 9.44
CA HIS A 201 -3.88 5.28 9.42
C HIS A 201 -5.08 5.50 8.49
N LEU A 202 -4.98 5.09 7.23
CA LEU A 202 -6.08 5.25 6.26
C LEU A 202 -7.35 4.46 6.66
N ARG A 203 -7.19 3.27 7.25
CA ARG A 203 -8.33 2.51 7.82
C ARG A 203 -8.99 3.26 8.98
N ALA A 204 -8.20 3.91 9.84
CA ALA A 204 -8.72 4.69 10.95
C ALA A 204 -9.46 5.94 10.44
N GLU A 205 -8.89 6.67 9.47
CA GLU A 205 -9.55 7.80 8.83
C GLU A 205 -10.89 7.41 8.21
N GLN A 206 -10.95 6.28 7.52
CA GLN A 206 -12.20 5.79 6.93
C GLN A 206 -13.25 5.48 8.02
N VAL A 207 -12.86 4.74 9.07
CA VAL A 207 -13.76 4.47 10.20
C VAL A 207 -14.24 5.76 10.88
N ASP A 208 -13.36 6.77 10.97
CA ASP A 208 -13.67 8.04 11.60
C ASP A 208 -14.62 8.90 10.75
N GLN A 209 -14.57 8.80 9.42
CA GLN A 209 -15.54 9.45 8.52
C GLN A 209 -16.98 8.94 8.74
N ASP A 210 -17.12 7.68 9.14
CA ASP A 210 -18.42 7.07 9.43
C ASP A 210 -18.88 7.30 10.89
N ARG A 211 -18.06 7.95 11.73
CA ARG A 211 -18.44 8.30 13.11
C ARG A 211 -19.41 9.49 13.11
N GLY A 212 -20.61 9.27 13.64
CA GLY A 212 -21.61 10.32 13.81
C GLY A 212 -23.04 9.83 14.08
N GLY A 213 -23.33 8.55 13.79
CA GLY A 213 -24.60 7.90 14.10
C GLY A 213 -24.73 7.38 15.54
N LEU A 214 -25.88 6.76 15.85
CA LEU A 214 -26.05 5.97 17.07
C LEU A 214 -25.05 4.79 17.05
N PRO A 215 -24.34 4.50 18.15
CA PRO A 215 -23.36 3.44 18.19
C PRO A 215 -24.02 2.11 17.82
N GLY A 216 -23.45 1.44 16.82
CA GLY A 216 -23.91 0.12 16.41
C GLY A 216 -23.67 -0.93 17.48
N GLY A 217 -24.24 -2.12 17.30
CA GLY A 217 -23.97 -3.25 18.20
C GLY A 217 -22.49 -3.59 18.32
N GLN A 218 -21.72 -3.42 17.23
CA GLN A 218 -20.27 -3.59 17.22
C GLN A 218 -19.56 -2.53 18.06
N ASP A 219 -19.93 -1.26 17.97
CA ASP A 219 -19.30 -0.17 18.73
C ASP A 219 -19.48 -0.38 20.23
N LEU A 220 -20.70 -0.79 20.64
CA LEU A 220 -20.99 -1.12 22.04
C LEU A 220 -20.20 -2.34 22.50
N ALA A 221 -20.12 -3.40 21.68
CA ALA A 221 -19.31 -4.57 21.99
C ALA A 221 -17.82 -4.24 22.13
N MET A 222 -17.26 -3.44 21.23
CA MET A 222 -15.86 -3.00 21.27
C MET A 222 -15.58 -2.08 22.46
N LYS A 223 -16.49 -1.17 22.81
CA LYS A 223 -16.39 -0.35 24.03
C LYS A 223 -16.41 -1.21 25.30
N ALA A 224 -17.32 -2.19 25.38
CA ALA A 224 -17.40 -3.11 26.52
C ALA A 224 -16.12 -3.96 26.63
N ALA A 225 -15.61 -4.48 25.50
CA ALA A 225 -14.37 -5.23 25.44
C ALA A 225 -13.18 -4.35 25.89
N GLY A 226 -13.08 -3.11 25.39
CA GLY A 226 -12.06 -2.16 25.79
C GLY A 226 -12.09 -1.85 27.29
N TRP A 227 -13.29 -1.61 27.87
CA TRP A 227 -13.46 -1.39 29.30
C TRP A 227 -13.03 -2.61 30.15
N ALA A 228 -13.34 -3.82 29.69
CA ALA A 228 -12.93 -5.05 30.35
C ALA A 228 -11.41 -5.26 30.29
N MET A 229 -10.80 -5.04 29.13
CA MET A 229 -9.35 -5.20 28.90
C MET A 229 -8.50 -4.12 29.57
N ALA A 230 -9.05 -2.92 29.79
CA ALA A 230 -8.31 -1.79 30.39
C ALA A 230 -7.92 -2.00 31.87
N GLY A 231 -8.43 -3.03 32.55
CA GLY A 231 -8.10 -3.31 33.95
C GLY A 231 -7.89 -4.79 34.22
N ALA A 232 -6.77 -5.16 34.83
CA ALA A 232 -6.40 -6.55 35.09
C ALA A 232 -7.48 -7.34 35.86
N GLY A 233 -8.12 -6.71 36.86
CA GLY A 233 -9.22 -7.31 37.64
C GLY A 233 -10.50 -7.49 36.84
N ARG A 234 -10.87 -6.50 36.00
CA ARG A 234 -12.05 -6.57 35.12
C ARG A 234 -11.87 -7.66 34.07
N PHE A 235 -10.69 -7.73 33.47
CA PHE A 235 -10.33 -8.76 32.51
C PHE A 235 -10.35 -10.15 33.14
N SER A 236 -9.77 -10.31 34.34
CA SER A 236 -9.81 -11.58 35.10
C SER A 236 -11.24 -12.03 35.40
N LEU A 237 -12.12 -11.10 35.77
CA LEU A 237 -13.53 -11.40 35.99
C LEU A 237 -14.23 -11.82 34.69
N ALA A 238 -13.97 -11.12 33.59
CA ALA A 238 -14.52 -11.45 32.28
C ALA A 238 -14.06 -12.86 31.81
N GLU A 239 -12.78 -13.20 31.97
CA GLU A 239 -12.24 -14.53 31.67
C GLU A 239 -12.94 -15.62 32.49
N LYS A 240 -13.13 -15.40 33.80
CA LYS A 240 -13.85 -16.33 34.67
C LYS A 240 -15.34 -16.46 34.31
N ALA A 241 -15.97 -15.37 33.89
CA ALA A 241 -17.36 -15.40 33.43
C ALA A 241 -17.50 -16.18 32.12
N LEU A 242 -16.52 -16.06 31.21
CA LEU A 242 -16.51 -16.80 29.94
C LEU A 242 -16.40 -18.32 30.13
N SER A 243 -15.68 -18.80 31.15
CA SER A 243 -15.62 -20.24 31.44
C SER A 243 -16.97 -20.81 31.90
N ALA A 244 -17.88 -19.98 32.42
CA ALA A 244 -19.25 -20.38 32.71
C ALA A 244 -20.07 -20.70 31.45
N GLY A 245 -19.63 -20.24 30.26
CA GLY A 245 -20.22 -20.60 28.97
C GLY A 245 -20.21 -22.11 28.69
N ARG A 246 -19.39 -22.88 29.41
CA ARG A 246 -19.39 -24.35 29.39
C ARG A 246 -20.73 -24.96 29.79
N LEU A 247 -21.56 -24.26 30.57
CA LEU A 247 -22.87 -24.71 31.03
C LEU A 247 -23.90 -24.80 29.89
N ILE A 248 -23.62 -24.12 28.79
CA ILE A 248 -24.47 -24.03 27.60
C ILE A 248 -23.92 -24.94 26.47
N ALA A 249 -22.75 -25.55 26.68
CA ALA A 249 -22.19 -26.51 25.74
C ALA A 249 -22.99 -27.84 25.78
N GLY A 250 -23.32 -28.36 24.62
CA GLY A 250 -24.01 -29.65 24.49
C GLY A 250 -23.10 -30.83 24.84
N ARG A 251 -23.65 -32.05 24.74
CA ARG A 251 -22.92 -33.31 25.02
C ARG A 251 -21.67 -33.50 24.17
N ASP A 252 -21.65 -32.92 22.97
CA ASP A 252 -20.53 -33.01 22.04
C ASP A 252 -19.43 -31.98 22.31
N HIS A 253 -19.42 -31.34 23.48
CA HIS A 253 -18.47 -30.29 23.88
C HIS A 253 -18.45 -29.08 22.92
N ARG A 254 -19.62 -28.76 22.34
CA ARG A 254 -19.79 -27.66 21.38
C ARG A 254 -21.09 -26.92 21.66
N ILE A 255 -21.08 -25.61 21.38
CA ILE A 255 -22.26 -24.76 21.38
C ILE A 255 -22.67 -24.56 19.92
N THR A 256 -23.78 -25.20 19.54
CA THR A 256 -24.28 -25.25 18.16
C THR A 256 -25.38 -24.22 17.89
N ALA A 257 -26.00 -23.66 18.94
CA ALA A 257 -27.03 -22.64 18.81
C ALA A 257 -26.93 -21.62 19.94
N LEU A 258 -26.93 -20.34 19.58
CA LEU A 258 -27.06 -19.21 20.51
C LEU A 258 -28.23 -18.32 20.09
N PRO A 259 -28.84 -17.57 21.01
CA PRO A 259 -29.87 -16.60 20.68
C PRO A 259 -29.30 -15.45 19.84
N TRP A 260 -30.19 -14.71 19.16
CA TRP A 260 -29.81 -13.49 18.46
C TRP A 260 -29.17 -12.49 19.43
N PRO A 261 -28.05 -11.81 19.08
CA PRO A 261 -27.42 -11.76 17.76
C PRO A 261 -26.36 -12.85 17.48
N ALA A 262 -25.93 -13.60 18.49
CA ALA A 262 -24.89 -14.64 18.37
C ALA A 262 -25.32 -15.85 17.51
N SER A 263 -26.63 -16.00 17.28
CA SER A 263 -27.19 -16.93 16.29
C SER A 263 -26.59 -16.76 14.90
N LYS A 264 -26.20 -15.54 14.49
CA LYS A 264 -25.57 -15.29 13.18
C LYS A 264 -24.24 -16.03 13.00
N TRP A 265 -23.47 -16.20 14.09
CA TRP A 265 -22.23 -16.97 14.07
C TRP A 265 -22.53 -18.47 14.09
N THR A 266 -23.36 -18.91 15.04
CA THR A 266 -23.71 -20.33 15.23
C THR A 266 -24.53 -20.93 14.08
N ALA A 267 -25.12 -20.10 13.22
CA ALA A 267 -25.74 -20.54 11.97
C ALA A 267 -24.76 -21.15 10.95
N SER A 268 -23.45 -20.83 11.05
CA SER A 268 -22.43 -21.34 10.12
C SER A 268 -21.21 -21.96 10.81
N ARG A 269 -21.04 -21.75 12.12
CA ARG A 269 -19.84 -22.17 12.87
C ARG A 269 -20.20 -22.62 14.28
N ASP A 270 -19.79 -23.82 14.66
CA ASP A 270 -19.87 -24.27 16.05
C ASP A 270 -18.81 -23.59 16.91
N ILE A 271 -19.16 -23.26 18.16
CA ILE A 271 -18.21 -22.73 19.13
C ILE A 271 -17.73 -23.89 20.01
N PRO A 272 -16.41 -24.12 20.14
CA PRO A 272 -15.89 -25.15 21.05
C PRO A 272 -16.24 -24.80 22.50
N GLN A 273 -16.48 -25.81 23.34
CA GLN A 273 -16.72 -25.62 24.76
C GLN A 273 -15.58 -24.81 25.40
N PRO A 274 -15.88 -23.72 26.13
CA PRO A 274 -14.86 -22.99 26.87
C PRO A 274 -14.11 -23.87 27.88
N PRO A 275 -12.79 -23.67 28.05
CA PRO A 275 -11.99 -24.48 28.97
C PRO A 275 -12.46 -24.33 30.43
N ALA A 276 -12.28 -25.38 31.23
CA ALA A 276 -12.75 -25.42 32.61
C ALA A 276 -12.02 -24.45 33.55
N GLU A 277 -10.77 -24.12 33.21
CA GLU A 277 -9.94 -23.13 33.89
C GLU A 277 -9.43 -22.10 32.87
N THR A 278 -9.29 -20.86 33.31
CA THR A 278 -8.66 -19.78 32.53
C THR A 278 -7.15 -20.01 32.42
N PHE A 279 -6.50 -19.44 31.41
CA PHE A 279 -5.04 -19.51 31.27
C PHE A 279 -4.31 -19.06 32.54
N ARG A 280 -4.79 -17.99 33.20
CA ARG A 280 -4.21 -17.49 34.46
C ARG A 280 -4.36 -18.46 35.62
N GLN A 281 -5.51 -19.13 35.73
CA GLN A 281 -5.72 -20.16 36.75
C GLN A 281 -4.83 -21.37 36.52
N TRP A 282 -4.76 -21.85 35.27
CA TRP A 282 -3.85 -22.94 34.89
C TRP A 282 -2.39 -22.58 35.18
N TRP A 283 -1.96 -21.36 34.83
CA TRP A 283 -0.61 -20.86 35.04
C TRP A 283 -0.24 -20.82 36.54
N SER A 284 -1.08 -20.17 37.35
CA SER A 284 -0.90 -20.12 38.82
C SER A 284 -0.82 -21.52 39.43
N ARG A 285 -1.76 -22.41 39.07
CA ARG A 285 -1.79 -23.80 39.56
C ARG A 285 -0.54 -24.61 39.20
N THR A 286 0.08 -24.34 38.05
CA THR A 286 1.21 -25.14 37.53
C THR A 286 2.59 -24.54 37.82
N HIS A 287 2.69 -23.22 38.06
CA HIS A 287 3.96 -22.51 38.17
C HIS A 287 4.15 -21.74 39.49
N GLU A 288 3.10 -21.44 40.27
CA GLU A 288 3.25 -20.72 41.56
C GLU A 288 3.54 -21.65 42.77
N GLY A 289 3.69 -22.96 42.54
CA GLY A 289 4.08 -23.95 43.55
C GLY A 289 5.56 -24.39 43.52
N GLN A 290 6.42 -23.70 42.76
CA GLN A 290 7.86 -23.98 42.67
C GLN A 290 8.72 -22.82 43.21
N GLY A 291 8.29 -22.21 44.32
CA GLY A 291 9.05 -21.22 45.09
C GLY A 291 9.21 -21.67 46.53
#